data_AF-A0A430HRY6-F1
#
_entry.id   AF-A0A430HRY6-F1
#
_cell.length_a   1.000
_cell.length_b   1.000
_cell.length_c   1.000
_cell.angle_alpha   90.00
_cell.angle_beta   90.00
_cell.angle_gamma   90.00
#
_symmetry.space_group_name_H-M   'P 1'
#
loop_
_entity.id
_entity.type
_entity.pdbx_description
1 polymer ?
#
loop_
_entity_poly.entity_id
_entity_poly.type
_entity_poly.pdbx_seq_one_letter_code
_entity_poly.pdbx_strand_id
1 'polypeptide(L)'
;MRILRHLLLAAAIAPAIAHAAPKMKPAARPVTSFFPQLDLGRFLADNFDLASVRSSLAPRRTPDLRTFADFGMLPTNSGDDGVTFDGERWLYQLRVVRRADINNDGIEDLEVCFTDRAKGASYDASQSLLVSRYSDETYAVALRYESEACGPAAKSSPARTRTIEVK
;
A
#
# COMPACT_ATOMS: atom_id res chain seq x y z
N MET A 1 72.72 59.12 19.24
CA MET A 1 71.39 59.46 19.77
C MET A 1 70.32 58.79 18.91
N ARG A 2 69.38 58.06 19.54
CA ARG A 2 67.96 57.91 19.14
C ARG A 2 67.63 57.09 17.86
N ILE A 3 66.71 56.11 17.77
CA ILE A 3 65.79 55.37 18.67
C ILE A 3 65.43 54.03 17.99
N LEU A 4 65.28 52.99 18.81
CA LEU A 4 64.44 51.78 18.68
C LEU A 4 63.26 51.86 17.67
N ARG A 5 62.95 50.74 17.01
CA ARG A 5 61.57 50.20 16.99
C ARG A 5 61.56 48.73 16.57
N HIS A 6 61.30 47.88 17.57
CA HIS A 6 60.90 46.48 17.41
C HIS A 6 59.52 46.40 16.74
N LEU A 7 59.36 45.53 15.75
CA LEU A 7 58.06 45.09 15.27
C LEU A 7 57.83 43.66 15.77
N LEU A 8 56.90 43.49 16.72
CA LEU A 8 56.35 42.20 17.09
C LEU A 8 55.47 41.68 15.94
N LEU A 9 55.71 40.46 15.49
CA LEU A 9 54.82 39.71 14.61
C LEU A 9 53.85 38.91 15.50
N ALA A 10 52.57 39.29 15.51
CA ALA A 10 51.52 38.52 16.16
C ALA A 10 50.99 37.46 15.18
N ALA A 11 51.23 36.18 15.46
CA ALA A 11 50.61 35.07 14.73
C ALA A 11 49.21 34.81 15.31
N ALA A 12 48.17 35.05 14.52
CA ALA A 12 46.80 34.68 14.86
C ALA A 12 46.56 33.20 14.48
N ILE A 13 46.24 32.37 15.46
CA ILE A 13 45.80 30.97 15.26
C ILE A 13 44.27 31.01 15.09
N ALA A 14 43.77 30.70 13.90
CA ALA A 14 42.35 30.50 13.66
C ALA A 14 41.97 29.02 13.91
N PRO A 15 40.87 28.70 14.62
CA PRO A 15 40.40 27.34 14.76
C PRO A 15 39.68 26.88 13.47
N ALA A 16 40.12 25.79 12.89
CA ALA A 16 39.42 25.12 11.79
C ALA A 16 38.17 24.41 12.34
N ILE A 17 36.99 24.98 12.09
CA ILE A 17 35.71 24.32 12.35
C ILE A 17 35.47 23.30 11.23
N ALA A 18 35.78 22.04 11.49
CA ALA A 18 35.40 20.92 10.64
C ALA A 18 33.87 20.77 10.65
N HIS A 19 33.20 21.29 9.62
CA HIS A 19 31.78 21.04 9.40
C HIS A 19 31.63 19.59 8.92
N ALA A 20 31.12 18.71 9.79
CA ALA A 20 30.69 17.38 9.39
C ALA A 20 29.55 17.50 8.37
N ALA A 21 29.80 17.09 7.13
CA ALA A 21 28.79 17.06 6.09
C ALA A 21 27.60 16.19 6.52
N PRO A 22 26.34 16.62 6.28
CA PRO A 22 25.17 15.83 6.63
C PRO A 22 25.22 14.49 5.88
N LYS A 23 25.08 13.38 6.61
CA LYS A 23 24.96 12.04 6.02
C LYS A 23 23.73 12.03 5.11
N MET A 24 23.97 11.96 3.80
CA MET A 24 22.92 11.89 2.78
C MET A 24 22.11 10.60 3.00
N LYS A 25 20.79 10.73 3.22
CA LYS A 25 19.91 9.56 3.32
C LYS A 25 19.92 8.82 1.98
N PRO A 26 20.02 7.48 1.96
CA PRO A 26 19.90 6.72 0.71
C PRO A 26 18.60 7.09 -0.02
N ALA A 27 18.69 7.27 -1.34
CA ALA A 27 17.51 7.46 -2.17
C ALA A 27 16.56 6.25 -2.00
N ALA A 28 15.26 6.51 -1.92
CA ALA A 28 14.27 5.44 -1.87
C ALA A 28 14.39 4.59 -3.14
N ARG A 29 14.36 3.26 -3.00
CA ARG A 29 14.30 2.37 -4.17
C ARG A 29 12.99 2.64 -4.93
N PRO A 30 13.02 2.71 -6.27
CA PRO A 30 11.81 2.81 -7.07
C PRO A 30 10.92 1.60 -6.82
N VAL A 31 9.61 1.83 -6.74
CA VAL A 31 8.59 0.77 -6.57
C VAL A 31 7.83 0.64 -7.88
N THR A 32 7.75 -0.57 -8.42
CA THR A 32 6.95 -0.86 -9.61
C THR A 32 5.50 -1.08 -9.20
N SER A 33 4.55 -0.35 -9.79
CA SER A 33 3.12 -0.60 -9.59
C SER A 33 2.48 -1.22 -10.81
N PHE A 34 1.67 -2.25 -10.56
CA PHE A 34 0.74 -2.83 -11.53
C PHE A 34 -0.72 -2.53 -11.17
N PHE A 35 -0.96 -1.63 -10.22
CA PHE A 35 -2.31 -1.20 -9.85
C PHE A 35 -2.61 0.15 -10.51
N PRO A 36 -3.82 0.32 -11.09
CA PRO A 36 -4.20 1.62 -11.62
C PRO A 36 -4.31 2.63 -10.47
N GLN A 37 -4.00 3.89 -10.78
CA GLN A 37 -4.09 4.99 -9.81
C GLN A 37 -5.52 5.52 -9.66
N LEU A 38 -6.32 5.38 -10.72
CA LEU A 38 -7.73 5.75 -10.76
C LEU A 38 -8.58 4.48 -10.92
N ASP A 39 -9.81 4.52 -10.45
CA ASP A 39 -10.79 3.42 -10.59
C ASP A 39 -10.29 2.09 -9.99
N LEU A 40 -9.45 2.16 -8.96
CA LEU A 40 -8.85 0.98 -8.30
C LEU A 40 -9.91 -0.01 -7.82
N GLY A 41 -11.02 0.49 -7.27
CA GLY A 41 -12.14 -0.34 -6.85
C GLY A 41 -12.75 -1.15 -7.99
N ARG A 42 -12.93 -0.53 -9.16
CA ARG A 42 -13.45 -1.22 -10.34
C ARG A 42 -12.45 -2.27 -10.81
N PHE A 43 -11.18 -1.91 -10.87
CA PHE A 43 -10.11 -2.85 -11.19
C PHE A 43 -10.13 -4.08 -10.25
N LEU A 44 -10.27 -3.88 -8.94
CA LEU A 44 -10.33 -4.96 -7.96
C LEU A 44 -11.58 -5.83 -8.12
N ALA A 45 -12.73 -5.27 -8.52
CA ALA A 45 -13.91 -6.07 -8.85
C ALA A 45 -13.63 -7.07 -9.98
N ASP A 46 -12.88 -6.61 -10.99
CA ASP A 46 -12.62 -7.34 -12.23
C ASP A 46 -11.36 -8.23 -12.15
N ASN A 47 -10.46 -8.01 -11.17
CA ASN A 47 -9.13 -8.65 -11.15
C ASN A 47 -8.69 -9.23 -9.80
N PHE A 48 -9.42 -9.03 -8.70
CA PHE A 48 -9.05 -9.65 -7.41
C PHE A 48 -9.43 -11.13 -7.39
N ASP A 49 -8.44 -12.00 -7.20
CA ASP A 49 -8.64 -13.45 -7.15
C ASP A 49 -9.23 -13.88 -5.81
N LEU A 50 -10.55 -14.12 -5.80
CA LEU A 50 -11.30 -14.63 -4.66
C LEU A 50 -10.86 -16.04 -4.22
N ALA A 51 -10.11 -16.77 -5.05
CA ALA A 51 -9.55 -18.04 -4.63
C ALA A 51 -8.39 -17.90 -3.64
N SER A 52 -7.72 -16.74 -3.65
CA SER A 52 -6.59 -16.44 -2.76
C SER A 52 -7.01 -16.11 -1.32
N VAL A 53 -8.31 -15.94 -1.06
CA VAL A 53 -8.87 -15.57 0.24
C VAL A 53 -9.93 -16.57 0.71
N ARG A 54 -10.17 -16.65 2.03
CA ARG A 54 -11.31 -17.37 2.59
C ARG A 54 -12.53 -16.47 2.60
N SER A 55 -13.61 -16.90 1.96
CA SER A 55 -14.87 -16.16 1.88
C SER A 55 -16.08 -17.10 1.77
N SER A 56 -17.26 -16.55 2.01
CA SER A 56 -18.57 -17.19 1.85
C SER A 56 -18.86 -17.60 0.40
N LEU A 57 -18.11 -17.05 -0.57
CA LEU A 57 -18.17 -17.44 -1.98
C LEU A 57 -17.43 -18.76 -2.25
N ALA A 58 -16.61 -19.26 -1.31
CA ALA A 58 -15.82 -20.48 -1.48
C ALA A 58 -16.61 -21.71 -1.97
N PRO A 59 -17.79 -22.03 -1.40
CA PRO A 59 -18.56 -23.19 -1.84
C PRO A 59 -19.09 -23.10 -3.28
N ARG A 60 -19.10 -21.90 -3.87
CA ARG A 60 -19.63 -21.63 -5.22
C ARG A 60 -18.53 -21.51 -6.27
N ARG A 61 -17.25 -21.59 -5.90
CA ARG A 61 -16.14 -21.42 -6.83
C ARG A 61 -16.04 -22.59 -7.81
N THR A 62 -15.74 -22.25 -9.05
CA THR A 62 -15.24 -23.14 -10.09
C THR A 62 -13.94 -22.53 -10.65
N PRO A 63 -13.16 -23.23 -11.48
CA PRO A 63 -11.99 -22.64 -12.13
C PRO A 63 -12.28 -21.33 -12.89
N ASP A 64 -13.51 -21.16 -13.39
CA ASP A 64 -13.94 -19.99 -14.16
C ASP A 64 -14.49 -18.85 -13.28
N LEU A 65 -14.70 -19.09 -11.98
CA LEU A 65 -15.26 -18.10 -11.04
C LEU A 65 -14.16 -17.60 -10.10
N ARG A 66 -13.36 -16.65 -10.59
CA ARG A 66 -12.13 -16.18 -9.94
C ARG A 66 -12.31 -14.82 -9.28
N THR A 67 -13.10 -13.93 -9.87
CA THR A 67 -13.25 -12.52 -9.46
C THR A 67 -14.69 -12.20 -9.11
N PHE A 68 -14.96 -11.04 -8.49
CA PHE A 68 -16.35 -10.61 -8.24
C PHE A 68 -17.14 -10.48 -9.54
N ALA A 69 -16.51 -9.98 -10.61
CA ALA A 69 -17.11 -9.87 -11.93
C ALA A 69 -17.50 -11.24 -12.51
N ASP A 70 -16.70 -12.29 -12.31
CA ASP A 70 -17.03 -13.65 -12.77
C ASP A 70 -18.28 -14.20 -12.07
N PHE A 71 -18.53 -13.81 -10.81
CA PHE A 71 -19.78 -14.10 -10.10
C PHE A 71 -20.97 -13.25 -10.57
N GLY A 72 -20.80 -12.42 -11.60
CA GLY A 72 -21.81 -11.49 -12.11
C GLY A 72 -22.13 -10.35 -11.13
N MET A 73 -21.25 -10.07 -10.17
CA MET A 73 -21.50 -9.06 -9.16
C MET A 73 -21.18 -7.67 -9.72
N LEU A 74 -22.12 -6.75 -9.54
CA LEU A 74 -21.93 -5.34 -9.88
C LEU A 74 -21.67 -4.56 -8.59
N PRO A 75 -20.62 -3.72 -8.55
CA PRO A 75 -20.34 -2.92 -7.37
C PRO A 75 -21.44 -1.88 -7.16
N THR A 76 -21.89 -1.73 -5.91
CA THR A 76 -22.81 -0.65 -5.52
C THR A 76 -22.06 0.66 -5.28
N ASN A 77 -20.76 0.58 -4.97
CA ASN A 77 -19.84 1.70 -4.89
C ASN A 77 -18.45 1.23 -5.30
N SER A 78 -17.74 2.04 -6.10
CA SER A 78 -16.33 1.85 -6.43
C SER A 78 -15.64 3.22 -6.50
N GLY A 79 -14.43 3.31 -5.97
CA GLY A 79 -13.58 4.49 -6.04
C GLY A 79 -12.10 4.13 -6.00
N ASP A 80 -11.24 5.12 -5.80
CA ASP A 80 -9.79 4.93 -5.79
C ASP A 80 -9.27 4.19 -4.54
N ASP A 81 -10.10 4.07 -3.51
CA ASP A 81 -9.77 3.45 -2.22
C ASP A 81 -10.48 2.12 -1.97
N GLY A 82 -11.24 1.60 -2.94
CA GLY A 82 -11.87 0.30 -2.80
C GLY A 82 -13.19 0.11 -3.53
N VAL A 83 -13.84 -1.01 -3.22
CA VAL A 83 -15.09 -1.44 -3.85
C VAL A 83 -16.02 -2.09 -2.84
N THR A 84 -17.32 -1.83 -3.00
CA THR A 84 -18.40 -2.40 -2.18
C THR A 84 -19.46 -3.05 -3.06
N PHE A 85 -19.94 -4.21 -2.64
CA PHE A 85 -21.05 -4.95 -3.23
C PHE A 85 -22.11 -5.14 -2.13
N ASP A 86 -23.07 -4.23 -2.11
CA ASP A 86 -24.12 -4.23 -1.10
C ASP A 86 -25.42 -4.84 -1.64
N GLY A 87 -25.54 -6.16 -1.56
CA GLY A 87 -26.72 -6.90 -2.01
C GLY A 87 -27.78 -7.03 -0.93
N GLU A 88 -28.90 -7.69 -1.25
CA GLU A 88 -29.99 -7.91 -0.29
C GLU A 88 -29.59 -8.82 0.88
N ARG A 89 -28.80 -9.87 0.60
CA ARG A 89 -28.44 -10.91 1.58
C ARG A 89 -26.99 -10.87 2.04
N TRP A 90 -26.14 -10.14 1.32
CA TRP A 90 -24.70 -10.14 1.55
C TRP A 90 -24.13 -8.75 1.34
N LEU A 91 -23.12 -8.43 2.14
CA LEU A 91 -22.20 -7.32 1.92
C LEU A 91 -20.81 -7.90 1.69
N TYR A 92 -20.19 -7.48 0.58
CA TYR A 92 -18.75 -7.66 0.36
C TYR A 92 -18.10 -6.30 0.21
N GLN A 93 -16.92 -6.11 0.79
CA GLN A 93 -16.15 -4.87 0.63
C GLN A 93 -14.66 -5.17 0.61
N LEU A 94 -13.94 -4.56 -0.34
CA LEU A 94 -12.50 -4.40 -0.28
C LEU A 94 -12.20 -2.92 -0.04
N ARG A 95 -11.60 -2.60 1.11
CA ARG A 95 -11.16 -1.24 1.42
C ARG A 95 -9.64 -1.19 1.46
N VAL A 96 -9.03 -0.44 0.56
CA VAL A 96 -7.59 -0.23 0.50
C VAL A 96 -7.20 0.79 1.56
N VAL A 97 -6.42 0.37 2.55
CA VAL A 97 -5.99 1.23 3.66
C VAL A 97 -4.62 1.85 3.43
N ARG A 98 -3.79 1.19 2.60
CA ARG A 98 -2.44 1.64 2.29
C ARG A 98 -1.98 1.05 0.95
N ARG A 99 -1.20 1.83 0.20
CA ARG A 99 -0.44 1.38 -0.97
C ARG A 99 1.04 1.61 -0.72
N ALA A 100 1.85 0.56 -0.83
CA ALA A 100 3.30 0.62 -0.67
C ALA A 100 3.92 -0.73 -1.06
N ASP A 101 5.22 -0.75 -1.32
CA ASP A 101 6.03 -1.97 -1.25
C ASP A 101 6.17 -2.40 0.22
N ILE A 102 5.24 -3.23 0.70
CA ILE A 102 5.08 -3.62 2.10
C ILE A 102 5.97 -4.83 2.39
N ASN A 103 6.04 -5.78 1.47
CA ASN A 103 6.86 -6.98 1.60
C ASN A 103 8.35 -6.75 1.24
N ASN A 104 8.71 -5.58 0.67
CA ASN A 104 10.06 -5.18 0.24
C ASN A 104 10.62 -5.98 -0.95
N ASP A 105 9.76 -6.47 -1.84
CA ASP A 105 10.15 -7.10 -3.11
C ASP A 105 10.33 -6.09 -4.26
N GLY A 106 9.99 -4.82 -4.02
CA GLY A 106 10.12 -3.74 -5.01
C GLY A 106 8.87 -3.54 -5.88
N ILE A 107 7.78 -4.26 -5.59
CA ILE A 107 6.48 -4.13 -6.24
C ILE A 107 5.50 -3.48 -5.26
N GLU A 108 4.56 -2.69 -5.77
CA GLU A 108 3.50 -2.11 -4.94
C GLU A 108 2.55 -3.20 -4.46
N ASP A 109 2.32 -3.22 -3.15
CA ASP A 109 1.25 -3.97 -2.50
C ASP A 109 0.12 -3.04 -2.04
N LEU A 110 -1.08 -3.59 -1.97
CA LEU A 110 -2.21 -2.98 -1.30
C LEU A 110 -2.40 -3.67 0.06
N GLU A 111 -2.42 -2.89 1.13
CA GLU A 111 -2.99 -3.34 2.39
C GLU A 111 -4.51 -3.12 2.32
N VAL A 112 -5.28 -4.19 2.49
CA VAL A 112 -6.73 -4.19 2.25
C VAL A 112 -7.46 -4.77 3.45
N CYS A 113 -8.55 -4.13 3.87
CA CYS A 113 -9.54 -4.78 4.71
C CYS A 113 -10.63 -5.39 3.83
N PHE A 114 -10.77 -6.71 3.87
CA PHE A 114 -11.83 -7.45 3.21
C PHE A 114 -12.94 -7.78 4.21
N THR A 115 -14.15 -7.31 3.92
CA THR A 115 -15.37 -7.62 4.67
C THR A 115 -16.25 -8.56 3.86
N ASP A 116 -16.76 -9.60 4.52
CA ASP A 116 -17.69 -10.58 3.98
C ASP A 116 -18.73 -10.87 5.05
N ARG A 117 -19.94 -10.35 4.85
CA ARG A 117 -20.98 -10.32 5.89
C ARG A 117 -22.33 -10.72 5.34
N ALA A 118 -23.00 -11.63 6.02
CA ALA A 118 -24.38 -11.97 5.75
C ALA A 118 -25.33 -10.93 6.38
N LYS A 119 -26.37 -10.56 5.64
CA LYS A 119 -27.47 -9.72 6.14
C LYS A 119 -28.59 -10.63 6.62
N GLY A 120 -29.01 -10.46 7.86
CA GLY A 120 -30.05 -11.31 8.48
C GLY A 120 -29.57 -12.70 8.91
N ALA A 121 -28.26 -12.93 9.01
CA ALA A 121 -27.66 -14.11 9.60
C ALA A 121 -26.44 -13.74 10.45
N SER A 122 -25.83 -14.71 11.13
CA SER A 122 -24.72 -14.48 12.08
C SER A 122 -23.32 -14.41 11.47
N TYR A 123 -23.17 -14.71 10.17
CA TYR A 123 -21.87 -14.70 9.53
C TYR A 123 -21.40 -13.25 9.32
N ASP A 124 -20.31 -12.88 9.99
CA ASP A 124 -19.66 -11.58 9.89
C ASP A 124 -18.15 -11.80 9.98
N ALA A 125 -17.45 -11.65 8.85
CA ALA A 125 -16.02 -11.84 8.75
C ALA A 125 -15.34 -10.60 8.19
N SER A 126 -14.24 -10.21 8.84
CA SER A 126 -13.32 -9.17 8.35
C SER A 126 -11.89 -9.71 8.41
N GLN A 127 -11.13 -9.51 7.34
CA GLN A 127 -9.77 -10.02 7.19
C GLN A 127 -8.85 -8.94 6.64
N SER A 128 -7.71 -8.73 7.29
CA SER A 128 -6.64 -7.91 6.73
C SER A 128 -5.86 -8.72 5.70
N LEU A 129 -5.67 -8.16 4.51
CA LEU A 129 -5.00 -8.80 3.39
C LEU A 129 -3.84 -7.94 2.91
N LEU A 130 -2.76 -8.60 2.51
CA LEU A 130 -1.76 -8.00 1.63
C LEU A 130 -2.07 -8.46 0.20
N VAL A 131 -2.42 -7.54 -0.68
CA VAL A 131 -2.79 -7.84 -2.06
C VAL A 131 -1.68 -7.36 -2.99
N SER A 132 -1.11 -8.29 -3.75
CA SER A 132 -0.02 -8.01 -4.69
C SER A 132 -0.45 -8.38 -6.11
N ARG A 133 0.13 -7.70 -7.10
CA ARG A 133 -0.03 -8.03 -8.52
C ARG A 133 1.34 -7.98 -9.16
N TYR A 134 1.72 -9.02 -9.89
CA TYR A 134 3.09 -9.21 -10.37
C TYR A 134 3.30 -8.84 -11.85
N SER A 135 2.22 -8.67 -12.61
CA SER A 135 2.22 -8.17 -13.98
C SER A 135 0.82 -7.71 -14.41
N ASP A 136 0.74 -6.99 -15.54
CA ASP A 136 -0.52 -6.54 -16.16
C ASP A 136 -1.42 -7.68 -16.68
N GLU A 137 -0.91 -8.90 -16.73
CA GLU A 137 -1.64 -10.08 -17.20
C GLU A 137 -2.09 -11.00 -16.06
N THR A 138 -1.73 -10.66 -14.81
CA THR A 138 -2.05 -11.47 -13.63
C THR A 138 -3.16 -10.86 -12.79
N TYR A 139 -3.91 -11.73 -12.11
CA TYR A 139 -4.83 -11.32 -11.06
C TYR A 139 -4.10 -10.61 -9.92
N ALA A 140 -4.82 -9.74 -9.22
CA ALA A 140 -4.43 -9.28 -7.90
C ALA A 140 -4.72 -10.39 -6.88
N VAL A 141 -3.69 -10.86 -6.18
CA VAL A 141 -3.78 -12.01 -5.28
C VAL A 141 -3.54 -11.60 -3.83
N ALA A 142 -4.34 -12.14 -2.91
CA ALA A 142 -4.07 -12.01 -1.48
C ALA A 142 -2.95 -12.96 -1.06
N LEU A 143 -1.94 -12.41 -0.41
CA LEU A 143 -0.87 -13.13 0.24
C LEU A 143 -1.20 -13.33 1.72
N ARG A 144 -0.68 -14.42 2.30
CA ARG A 144 -0.74 -14.62 3.75
C ARG A 144 0.17 -13.60 4.43
N TYR A 145 -0.42 -12.67 5.16
CA TYR A 145 0.29 -11.58 5.82
C TYR A 145 -0.41 -11.18 7.12
N GLU A 146 0.36 -10.79 8.13
CA GLU A 146 -0.17 -10.30 9.40
C GLU A 146 -0.32 -8.79 9.34
N SER A 147 -1.55 -8.27 9.43
CA SER A 147 -1.81 -6.84 9.41
C SER A 147 -3.08 -6.45 10.17
N GLU A 148 -3.16 -5.19 10.58
CA GLU A 148 -4.30 -4.62 11.30
C GLU A 148 -5.20 -3.75 10.40
N ALA A 149 -5.23 -4.00 9.09
CA ALA A 149 -6.02 -3.26 8.11
C ALA A 149 -7.53 -3.18 8.45
N CYS A 150 -8.07 -4.15 9.17
CA CYS A 150 -9.46 -4.15 9.62
C CYS A 150 -9.68 -3.60 11.03
N GLY A 151 -8.63 -3.26 11.78
CA GLY A 151 -8.72 -2.82 13.16
C GLY A 151 -9.20 -1.36 13.32
N PRO A 152 -9.52 -0.92 14.54
CA PRO A 152 -9.89 0.48 14.83
C PRO A 152 -8.77 1.49 14.53
N ALA A 153 -7.53 1.01 14.37
CA ALA A 153 -6.36 1.77 13.94
C ALA A 153 -6.22 1.92 12.41
N ALA A 154 -7.11 1.33 11.61
CA ALA A 154 -7.08 1.30 10.15
C ALA A 154 -7.42 2.66 9.47
N LYS A 155 -7.04 3.77 10.10
CA LYS A 155 -7.12 5.09 9.48
C LYS A 155 -6.24 5.08 8.24
N SER A 156 -6.79 5.55 7.12
CA SER A 156 -6.07 5.79 5.87
C SER A 156 -4.78 6.55 6.18
N SER A 157 -3.66 5.83 6.21
CA SER A 157 -2.37 6.45 6.45
C SER A 157 -1.99 7.13 5.16
N PRO A 158 -1.64 8.43 5.15
CA PRO A 158 -1.11 9.05 3.95
C PRO A 158 0.09 8.23 3.51
N ALA A 159 0.03 7.68 2.29
CA ALA A 159 1.05 6.81 1.74
C ALA A 159 2.43 7.42 2.04
N ARG A 160 3.34 6.64 2.66
CA ARG A 160 4.75 7.03 2.66
C ARG A 160 5.14 7.18 1.20
N THR A 161 5.39 8.40 0.78
CA THR A 161 5.77 8.75 -0.59
C THR A 161 7.11 8.11 -0.91
N ARG A 162 7.09 6.84 -1.31
CA ARG A 162 8.08 6.29 -2.24
C ARG A 162 7.58 6.65 -3.62
N THR A 163 8.47 7.05 -4.52
CA THR A 163 8.13 7.29 -5.92
C THR A 163 7.63 5.97 -6.51
N ILE A 164 6.33 5.89 -6.75
CA ILE A 164 5.71 4.76 -7.43
C ILE A 164 5.86 5.02 -8.93
N GLU A 165 6.56 4.12 -9.62
CA GLU A 165 6.57 4.08 -11.08
C GLU A 165 5.39 3.24 -11.54
N VAL A 166 4.42 3.90 -12.16
CA VAL A 166 3.24 3.25 -12.76
C VAL A 166 3.66 2.74 -14.14
N LYS A 167 3.43 1.45 -14.40
CA LYS A 167 3.60 0.87 -15.73
C LYS A 167 2.38 1.05 -16.62
#